data_AF-A0A1W9IP27-F1
#
_entry.id   AF-A0A1W9IP27-F1
#
_cell.length_a   1.000
_cell.length_b   1.000
_cell.length_c   1.000
_cell.angle_alpha   90.00
_cell.angle_beta   90.00
_cell.angle_gamma   90.00
#
_symmetry.space_group_name_H-M   'P 1'
#
loop_
_entity.id
_entity.type
_entity.pdbx_description
1 polymer ?
#
loop_
_entity_poly.entity_id
_entity_poly.type
_entity_poly.pdbx_seq_one_letter_code
_entity_poly.pdbx_strand_id
1 'polypeptide(L)'
;MEARDNIARALRLIRAHLDMDVAFISEFMGDWRYMHFVDLRRPDRDPISVGDQILLQDGYCRHIVEGRIPELVADTADVPEAMAIPDTIAMPIGAHMSVPLHLADGRVFGTFCCFNFTARPDLRARDLVALRMVADQVAKKIDNNGYQLPFSEIEALLLKSRES
;
A
#
# COMPACT_ATOMS: atom_id res chain seq x y z
N MET A 1 -3.73 8.34 -19.36
CA MET A 1 -2.51 9.05 -18.88
C MET A 1 -2.85 9.95 -17.69
N GLU A 2 -3.77 10.91 -17.82
CA GLU A 2 -4.14 11.85 -16.74
C GLU A 2 -4.58 11.19 -15.41
N ALA A 3 -5.28 10.06 -15.46
CA ALA A 3 -5.70 9.35 -14.24
C ALA A 3 -4.53 8.81 -13.41
N ARG A 4 -3.54 8.19 -14.08
CA ARG A 4 -2.32 7.66 -13.45
C ARG A 4 -1.52 8.78 -12.80
N ASP A 5 -1.32 9.87 -13.52
CA ASP A 5 -0.57 11.04 -13.02
C ASP A 5 -1.27 11.68 -11.83
N ASN A 6 -2.61 11.72 -11.84
CA ASN A 6 -3.39 12.20 -10.72
C ASN A 6 -3.26 11.32 -9.46
N ILE A 7 -3.26 9.99 -9.62
CA ILE A 7 -3.06 9.06 -8.50
C ILE A 7 -1.64 9.19 -7.94
N ALA A 8 -0.63 9.21 -8.80
CA ALA A 8 0.77 9.42 -8.39
C ALA A 8 0.95 10.77 -7.67
N ARG A 9 0.29 11.83 -8.14
CA ARG A 9 0.30 13.14 -7.46
C ARG A 9 -0.38 13.07 -6.09
N ALA A 10 -1.54 12.43 -5.98
CA ALA A 10 -2.23 12.26 -4.70
C ALA A 10 -1.36 11.48 -3.70
N LEU A 11 -0.69 10.42 -4.16
CA LEU A 11 0.25 9.63 -3.37
C LEU A 11 1.39 10.47 -2.81
N ARG A 12 2.05 11.25 -3.66
CA ARG A 12 3.12 12.17 -3.26
C ARG A 12 2.65 13.21 -2.25
N LEU A 13 1.47 13.81 -2.51
CA LEU A 13 0.93 14.86 -1.65
C LEU A 13 0.61 14.33 -0.25
N ILE A 14 -0.04 13.17 -0.13
CA ILE A 14 -0.36 12.62 1.19
C ILE A 14 0.90 12.15 1.91
N ARG A 15 1.87 11.54 1.21
CA ARG A 15 3.16 11.18 1.81
C ARG A 15 3.86 12.40 2.41
N ALA A 16 3.93 13.50 1.65
CA ALA A 16 4.54 14.73 2.10
C ALA A 16 3.74 15.40 3.24
N HIS A 17 2.41 15.41 3.15
CA HIS A 17 1.53 15.99 4.18
C HIS A 17 1.65 15.28 5.53
N LEU A 18 1.74 13.95 5.51
CA LEU A 18 1.89 13.12 6.71
C LEU A 18 3.36 13.00 7.18
N ASP A 19 4.29 13.63 6.46
CA ASP A 19 5.73 13.53 6.67
C ASP A 19 6.23 12.07 6.71
N MET A 20 5.76 11.24 5.78
CA MET A 20 6.12 9.81 5.69
C MET A 20 7.32 9.59 4.77
N ASP A 21 8.08 8.52 5.00
CA ASP A 21 9.25 8.18 4.16
C ASP A 21 8.83 7.53 2.85
N VAL A 22 7.82 6.67 2.90
CA VAL A 22 7.33 5.91 1.76
C VAL A 22 5.80 5.94 1.74
N ALA A 23 5.23 6.04 0.55
CA ALA A 23 3.82 5.74 0.31
C ALA A 23 3.67 4.89 -0.94
N PHE A 24 2.71 3.96 -0.93
CA PHE A 24 2.43 3.09 -2.06
C PHE A 24 0.96 2.70 -2.16
N ILE A 25 0.57 2.27 -3.36
CA ILE A 25 -0.72 1.63 -3.61
C ILE A 25 -0.45 0.24 -4.16
N SER A 26 -1.03 -0.76 -3.52
CA SER A 26 -0.91 -2.16 -3.94
C SER A 26 -2.27 -2.77 -4.26
N GLU A 27 -2.28 -3.71 -5.21
CA GLU A 27 -3.44 -4.55 -5.54
C GLU A 27 -3.24 -5.96 -4.99
N PHE A 28 -4.31 -6.59 -4.51
CA PHE A 28 -4.28 -7.99 -4.07
C PHE A 28 -4.56 -8.92 -5.24
N MET A 29 -3.69 -9.93 -5.42
CA MET A 29 -3.75 -10.91 -6.50
C MET A 29 -3.49 -12.31 -5.94
N GLY A 30 -4.56 -12.99 -5.52
CA GLY A 30 -4.45 -14.27 -4.83
C GLY A 30 -3.64 -14.12 -3.53
N ASP A 31 -2.45 -14.72 -3.49
CA ASP A 31 -1.51 -14.64 -2.36
C ASP A 31 -0.43 -13.56 -2.50
N TRP A 32 -0.48 -12.78 -3.58
CA TRP A 32 0.49 -11.73 -3.87
C TRP A 32 -0.14 -10.35 -3.78
N ARG A 33 0.71 -9.34 -3.61
CA ARG A 33 0.37 -7.95 -3.88
C ARG A 33 1.28 -7.38 -4.95
N TYR A 34 0.71 -6.60 -5.86
CA TYR A 34 1.46 -5.90 -6.90
C TYR A 34 1.55 -4.41 -6.59
N MET A 35 2.75 -3.84 -6.68
CA MET A 35 3.00 -2.42 -6.42
C MET A 35 2.72 -1.56 -7.66
N HIS A 36 1.57 -0.88 -7.69
CA HIS A 36 1.16 -0.05 -8.82
C HIS A 36 1.79 1.34 -8.82
N PHE A 37 1.91 1.89 -7.62
CA PHE A 37 2.43 3.23 -7.38
C PHE A 37 3.30 3.20 -6.14
N VAL A 38 4.47 3.83 -6.22
CA VAL A 38 5.37 4.06 -5.10
C VAL A 38 5.87 5.51 -5.19
N ASP A 39 5.88 6.22 -4.06
CA ASP A 39 6.55 7.51 -3.90
C ASP A 39 7.46 7.44 -2.66
N LEU A 40 8.73 7.79 -2.86
CA LEU A 40 9.78 7.74 -1.84
C LEU A 40 10.25 9.16 -1.50
N ARG A 41 10.47 9.45 -0.21
CA ARG A 41 11.17 10.66 0.21
C ARG A 41 12.60 10.69 -0.32
N ARG A 42 13.27 9.53 -0.32
CA ARG A 42 14.68 9.35 -0.68
C ARG A 42 14.81 8.24 -1.74
N PRO A 43 14.84 8.57 -3.03
CA PRO A 43 14.87 7.58 -4.11
C PRO A 43 16.13 6.71 -4.14
N ASP A 44 17.21 7.12 -3.46
CA ASP A 44 18.46 6.37 -3.33
C ASP A 44 18.37 5.20 -2.33
N ARG A 45 17.30 5.14 -1.54
CA ARG A 45 16.99 4.04 -0.63
C ARG A 45 15.64 3.47 -1.04
N ASP A 46 15.68 2.46 -1.89
CA ASP A 46 14.50 1.89 -2.49
C ASP A 46 14.16 0.53 -1.86
N PRO A 47 13.32 0.49 -0.81
CA PRO A 47 12.91 -0.78 -0.21
C PRO A 47 11.80 -1.47 -0.99
N ILE A 48 11.09 -0.76 -1.89
CA ILE A 48 10.00 -1.27 -2.72
C ILE A 48 9.87 -0.47 -4.03
N SER A 49 9.76 -1.15 -5.16
CA SER A 49 9.63 -0.54 -6.49
C SER A 49 8.26 -0.77 -7.13
N VAL A 50 7.90 0.11 -8.07
CA VAL A 50 6.74 -0.14 -8.95
C VAL A 50 7.00 -1.41 -9.75
N GLY A 51 6.04 -2.34 -9.74
CA GLY A 51 6.17 -3.63 -10.40
C GLY A 51 6.52 -4.79 -9.48
N ASP A 52 6.93 -4.51 -8.23
CA ASP A 52 7.24 -5.56 -7.27
C ASP A 52 6.00 -6.43 -6.98
N GLN A 53 6.25 -7.73 -6.89
CA GLN A 53 5.28 -8.73 -6.47
C GLN A 53 5.75 -9.31 -5.14
N ILE A 54 4.98 -9.07 -4.08
CA ILE A 54 5.35 -9.46 -2.72
C ILE A 54 4.24 -10.34 -2.14
N LEU A 55 4.59 -11.39 -1.38
CA LEU A 55 3.57 -12.23 -0.75
C LEU A 55 2.76 -11.40 0.24
N LEU A 56 1.44 -11.60 0.28
CA LEU A 56 0.55 -10.88 1.18
C LEU A 56 0.84 -11.17 2.66
N GLN A 57 1.35 -12.36 2.96
CA GLN A 57 1.73 -12.77 4.31
C GLN A 57 2.98 -12.04 4.84
N ASP A 58 3.81 -11.50 3.95
CA ASP A 58 5.07 -10.86 4.33
C ASP A 58 4.86 -9.40 4.78
N GLY A 59 3.73 -8.80 4.39
CA GLY A 59 3.45 -7.39 4.62
C GLY A 59 2.16 -7.10 5.39
N TYR A 60 2.00 -5.82 5.72
CA TYR A 60 0.92 -5.32 6.59
C TYR A 60 -0.46 -5.40 5.94
N CYS A 61 -0.53 -5.31 4.61
CA CYS A 61 -1.77 -5.04 3.88
C CYS A 61 -2.89 -6.05 4.19
N ARG A 62 -2.60 -7.37 4.17
CA ARG A 62 -3.59 -8.40 4.47
C ARG A 62 -4.01 -8.38 5.95
N HIS A 63 -3.06 -8.17 6.86
CA HIS A 63 -3.33 -8.09 8.30
C HIS A 63 -4.26 -6.91 8.64
N ILE A 64 -4.09 -5.78 7.95
CA ILE A 64 -4.94 -4.58 8.10
C ILE A 64 -6.36 -4.86 7.61
N VAL A 65 -6.49 -5.40 6.39
CA VAL A 65 -7.80 -5.71 5.79
C VAL A 65 -8.59 -6.73 6.63
N GLU A 66 -7.90 -7.70 7.23
CA GLU A 66 -8.50 -8.70 8.11
C GLU A 66 -8.69 -8.21 9.56
N GLY A 67 -8.31 -6.97 9.88
CA GLY A 67 -8.44 -6.39 11.22
C GLY A 67 -7.53 -7.02 12.27
N ARG A 68 -6.46 -7.71 11.86
CA ARG A 68 -5.47 -8.35 12.76
C ARG A 68 -4.52 -7.33 13.39
N ILE A 69 -4.33 -6.18 12.75
CA ILE A 69 -3.58 -5.03 13.29
C ILE A 69 -4.34 -3.73 12.99
N PRO A 70 -4.14 -2.66 13.78
CA PRO A 70 -4.79 -1.39 13.52
C PRO A 70 -4.27 -0.73 12.25
N GLU A 71 -5.13 0.04 11.58
CA GLU A 71 -4.77 0.84 10.39
C GLU A 71 -3.68 1.90 10.64
N LEU A 72 -3.50 2.31 11.90
CA LEU A 72 -2.46 3.23 12.35
C LEU A 72 -1.62 2.54 13.44
N VAL A 73 -0.34 2.34 13.13
CA VAL A 73 0.69 1.83 14.03
C VAL A 73 1.76 2.91 14.14
N ALA A 74 1.72 3.69 15.23
CA ALA A 74 2.62 4.82 15.44
C ALA A 74 4.05 4.38 15.82
N ASP A 75 4.15 3.23 16.50
CA ASP A 75 5.40 2.54 16.79
C ASP A 75 5.15 1.04 16.60
N THR A 76 5.88 0.40 15.69
CA THR A 76 5.75 -1.04 15.45
C THR A 76 6.24 -1.86 16.63
N ALA A 77 7.21 -1.35 17.40
CA ALA A 77 7.72 -2.05 18.58
C ALA A 77 6.67 -2.21 19.69
N ASP A 78 5.67 -1.32 19.73
CA ASP A 78 4.56 -1.37 20.69
C ASP A 78 3.43 -2.33 20.26
N VAL A 79 3.49 -2.90 19.04
CA VAL A 79 2.46 -3.78 18.49
C VAL A 79 3.10 -5.13 18.15
N PRO A 80 3.00 -6.15 19.04
CA PRO A 80 3.61 -7.46 18.83
C PRO A 80 3.24 -8.12 17.50
N GLU A 81 1.99 -7.98 17.08
CA GLU A 81 1.49 -8.50 15.81
C GLU A 81 2.14 -7.82 14.59
N ALA A 82 2.52 -6.53 14.71
CA ALA A 82 3.27 -5.82 13.68
C ALA A 82 4.74 -6.27 13.66
N MET A 83 5.36 -6.47 14.82
CA MET A 83 6.73 -7.01 14.91
C MET A 83 6.85 -8.44 14.35
N ALA A 84 5.77 -9.21 14.33
CA ALA A 84 5.73 -10.54 13.75
C ALA A 84 5.64 -10.53 12.20
N ILE A 85 5.42 -9.38 11.57
CA ILE A 85 5.34 -9.26 10.11
C ILE A 85 6.75 -9.18 9.51
N PRO A 86 7.11 -10.03 8.53
CA PRO A 86 8.46 -10.06 7.94
C PRO A 86 9.00 -8.71 7.45
N ASP A 87 8.16 -7.91 6.78
CA ASP A 87 8.53 -6.59 6.25
C ASP A 87 8.99 -5.61 7.35
N THR A 88 8.56 -5.80 8.60
CA THR A 88 8.96 -4.94 9.72
C THR A 88 10.46 -4.95 9.92
N ILE A 89 11.10 -6.11 9.74
CA ILE A 89 12.55 -6.26 9.90
C ILE A 89 13.28 -6.06 8.56
N ALA A 90 12.71 -6.55 7.46
CA ALA A 90 13.33 -6.46 6.15
C ALA A 90 13.44 -5.00 5.63
N MET A 91 12.41 -4.17 5.89
CA MET A 91 12.32 -2.77 5.45
C MET A 91 12.44 -1.77 6.62
N PRO A 92 13.15 -2.13 7.69
CA PRO A 92 13.03 -1.59 9.06
C PRO A 92 11.86 -0.61 9.29
N ILE A 93 10.62 -1.11 9.33
CA ILE A 93 9.42 -0.27 9.47
C ILE A 93 9.23 0.11 10.93
N GLY A 94 9.34 1.41 11.24
CA GLY A 94 9.14 1.94 12.59
C GLY A 94 7.73 2.48 12.85
N ALA A 95 7.04 2.97 11.82
CA ALA A 95 5.64 3.38 11.90
C ALA A 95 4.93 3.07 10.58
N HIS A 96 3.66 2.71 10.64
CA HIS A 96 2.89 2.29 9.49
C HIS A 96 1.45 2.79 9.54
N MET A 97 0.93 3.23 8.39
CA MET A 97 -0.47 3.57 8.21
C MET A 97 -0.98 2.95 6.91
N SER A 98 -2.08 2.22 6.96
CA SER A 98 -2.66 1.59 5.77
C SER A 98 -4.17 1.54 5.86
N VAL A 99 -4.81 1.74 4.72
CA VAL A 99 -6.27 1.71 4.59
C VAL A 99 -6.66 0.87 3.37
N PRO A 100 -7.73 0.06 3.47
CA PRO A 100 -8.24 -0.69 2.32
C PRO A 100 -8.80 0.24 1.23
N LEU A 101 -8.58 -0.13 -0.04
CA LEU A 101 -9.19 0.52 -1.20
C LEU A 101 -10.43 -0.28 -1.63
N HIS A 102 -11.62 0.25 -1.35
CA HIS A 102 -12.89 -0.37 -1.71
C HIS A 102 -13.39 0.11 -3.07
N LEU A 103 -13.71 -0.82 -3.97
CA LEU A 103 -14.34 -0.53 -5.26
C LEU A 103 -15.86 -0.36 -5.12
N ALA A 104 -16.53 0.14 -6.15
CA ALA A 104 -17.99 0.38 -6.09
C ALA A 104 -18.80 -0.92 -5.93
N ASP A 105 -18.25 -2.06 -6.35
CA ASP A 105 -18.84 -3.38 -6.16
C ASP A 105 -18.64 -3.95 -4.74
N GLY A 106 -17.96 -3.22 -3.86
CA GLY A 106 -17.70 -3.60 -2.47
C GLY A 106 -16.47 -4.47 -2.27
N ARG A 107 -15.77 -4.90 -3.34
CA ARG A 107 -14.52 -5.65 -3.21
C ARG A 107 -13.39 -4.75 -2.71
N VAL A 108 -12.48 -5.35 -1.94
CA VAL A 108 -11.20 -4.74 -1.61
C VAL A 108 -10.23 -4.97 -2.76
N PHE A 109 -9.88 -3.90 -3.48
CA PHE A 109 -8.88 -3.94 -4.54
C PHE A 109 -7.48 -4.21 -3.99
N GLY A 110 -7.17 -3.61 -2.84
CA GLY A 110 -5.89 -3.71 -2.17
C GLY A 110 -5.79 -2.60 -1.13
N THR A 111 -4.63 -1.96 -1.03
CA THR A 111 -4.38 -0.98 0.04
C THR A 111 -3.67 0.28 -0.45
N PHE A 112 -3.94 1.37 0.25
CA PHE A 112 -3.13 2.58 0.24
C PHE A 112 -2.32 2.61 1.53
N CYS A 113 -0.99 2.63 1.42
CA CYS A 113 -0.09 2.52 2.56
C CYS A 113 0.90 3.68 2.62
N CYS A 114 1.29 4.04 3.83
CA CYS A 114 2.40 4.92 4.15
C CYS A 114 3.22 4.32 5.29
N PHE A 115 4.54 4.48 5.28
CA PHE A 115 5.38 4.09 6.42
C PHE A 115 6.60 4.99 6.60
N ASN A 116 7.16 4.96 7.82
CA ASN A 116 8.44 5.55 8.17
C ASN A 116 9.39 4.46 8.67
N PHE A 117 10.69 4.69 8.50
CA PHE A 117 11.73 3.81 9.05
C PHE A 117 11.91 3.97 10.57
N THR A 118 11.37 5.04 11.13
CA THR A 118 11.39 5.34 12.57
C THR A 118 9.97 5.42 13.12
N ALA A 119 9.81 5.17 14.41
CA ALA A 119 8.56 5.45 15.10
C ALA A 119 8.12 6.91 14.91
N ARG A 120 6.80 7.12 14.90
CA ARG A 120 6.12 8.41 14.70
C ARG A 120 5.07 8.61 15.79
N PRO A 121 5.50 8.89 17.04
CA PRO A 121 4.60 9.07 18.18
C PRO A 121 3.74 10.34 18.06
N ASP A 122 3.90 11.14 17.01
CA ASP A 122 3.09 12.30 16.64
C ASP A 122 1.90 11.96 15.72
N LEU A 123 1.85 10.77 15.10
CA LEU A 123 0.70 10.33 14.30
C LEU A 123 -0.56 10.15 15.18
N ARG A 124 -1.70 10.61 14.67
CA ARG A 124 -2.99 10.63 15.37
C ARG A 124 -4.11 10.18 14.43
N ALA A 125 -5.29 9.94 15.02
CA ALA A 125 -6.49 9.56 14.28
C ALA A 125 -6.86 10.53 13.13
N ARG A 126 -6.57 11.84 13.29
CA ARG A 126 -6.81 12.83 12.22
C ARG A 126 -5.98 12.57 10.95
N ASP A 127 -4.77 12.04 11.13
CA ASP A 127 -3.85 11.74 10.05
C ASP A 127 -4.36 10.51 9.27
N LEU A 128 -4.89 9.52 9.99
CA LEU A 128 -5.60 8.39 9.41
C LEU A 128 -6.84 8.81 8.63
N VAL A 129 -7.64 9.76 9.16
CA VAL A 129 -8.79 10.31 8.43
C VAL A 129 -8.36 10.96 7.12
N ALA A 130 -7.26 11.74 7.12
CA ALA A 130 -6.72 12.32 5.89
C ALA A 130 -6.30 11.25 4.87
N LEU A 131 -5.63 10.18 5.33
CA LEU A 131 -5.26 9.06 4.46
C LEU A 131 -6.49 8.38 3.85
N ARG A 132 -7.50 8.05 4.67
CA ARG A 132 -8.76 7.44 4.22
C ARG A 132 -9.46 8.31 3.16
N MET A 133 -9.54 9.62 3.38
CA MET A 133 -10.16 10.54 2.41
C MET A 133 -9.45 10.52 1.04
N VAL A 134 -8.12 10.47 1.03
CA VAL A 134 -7.35 10.38 -0.22
C VAL A 134 -7.52 9.00 -0.86
N ALA A 135 -7.49 7.93 -0.05
CA ALA A 135 -7.70 6.57 -0.50
C ALA A 135 -9.07 6.38 -1.17
N ASP A 136 -10.15 6.95 -0.61
CA ASP A 136 -11.49 6.91 -1.21
C ASP A 136 -11.54 7.58 -2.59
N GLN A 137 -10.85 8.70 -2.76
CA GLN A 137 -10.77 9.39 -4.05
C GLN A 137 -9.93 8.60 -5.07
N VAL A 138 -8.87 7.95 -4.62
CA VAL A 138 -8.04 7.07 -5.44
C VAL A 138 -8.83 5.84 -5.87
N ALA A 139 -9.55 5.18 -4.95
CA ALA A 139 -10.36 4.01 -5.25
C ALA A 139 -11.42 4.31 -6.32
N LYS A 140 -12.14 5.43 -6.20
CA LYS A 140 -13.09 5.90 -7.24
C LYS A 140 -12.43 6.11 -8.60
N LYS A 141 -11.19 6.59 -8.64
CA LYS A 141 -10.45 6.78 -9.90
C LYS A 141 -9.97 5.46 -10.52
N ILE A 142 -9.61 4.48 -9.69
CA ILE A 142 -9.26 3.13 -10.13
C ILE A 142 -10.51 2.47 -10.75
N ASP A 143 -11.64 2.56 -10.05
CA ASP A 143 -12.92 1.99 -10.45
C ASP A 143 -13.46 2.59 -11.76
N ASN A 144 -13.56 3.93 -11.84
CA ASN A 144 -14.15 4.64 -12.98
C ASN A 144 -13.38 4.51 -14.30
N ASN A 145 -12.07 4.31 -14.24
CA ASN A 145 -11.25 4.19 -15.45
C ASN A 145 -11.11 2.74 -15.93
N GLY A 146 -11.80 1.80 -15.27
CA GLY A 146 -11.64 0.37 -15.49
C GLY A 146 -10.16 0.01 -15.53
N TYR A 147 -9.37 0.59 -14.60
CA TYR A 147 -7.92 0.70 -14.70
C TYR A 147 -7.33 -0.68 -15.03
N GLN A 148 -7.14 -0.95 -16.33
CA GLN A 148 -6.55 -2.18 -16.84
C GLN A 148 -5.08 -2.04 -16.57
N LEU A 149 -4.70 -2.54 -15.41
CA LEU A 149 -3.31 -2.63 -15.06
C LEU A 149 -2.66 -3.60 -16.04
N PRO A 150 -1.39 -3.36 -16.43
CA PRO A 150 -0.70 -4.19 -17.42
C PRO A 150 -0.62 -5.69 -17.05
N PHE A 151 -1.15 -6.06 -15.89
CA PHE A 151 -1.15 -7.41 -15.39
C PHE A 151 -2.20 -8.35 -16.01
N SER A 152 -3.27 -7.89 -16.68
CA SER A 152 -4.11 -8.85 -17.43
C SER A 152 -3.31 -9.60 -18.51
N GLU A 153 -2.23 -8.99 -19.01
CA GLU A 153 -1.27 -9.61 -19.92
C GLU A 153 -0.22 -10.47 -19.17
N ILE A 154 0.18 -10.09 -17.95
CA ILE A 154 1.17 -10.81 -17.12
C ILE A 154 0.54 -12.05 -16.45
N GLU A 155 -0.70 -11.99 -15.97
CA GLU A 155 -1.43 -13.15 -15.44
C GLU A 155 -1.60 -14.24 -16.51
N ALA A 156 -1.92 -13.84 -17.74
CA ALA A 156 -1.96 -14.73 -18.89
C ALA A 156 -0.59 -15.36 -19.22
N LEU A 157 0.53 -14.70 -18.89
CA LEU A 157 1.88 -15.23 -19.06
C LEU A 157 2.28 -16.16 -17.90
N LEU A 158 1.91 -15.82 -16.65
CA LEU A 158 2.20 -16.62 -15.45
C LEU A 158 1.36 -17.90 -15.36
N LEU A 159 0.12 -17.87 -15.87
CA LEU A 159 -0.70 -19.08 -16.01
C LEU A 159 -0.10 -20.04 -17.06
N LYS A 160 0.40 -19.51 -18.19
CA LYS A 160 1.06 -20.32 -19.24
C LYS A 160 2.38 -20.95 -18.79
N SER A 161 3.14 -20.30 -17.89
CA SER A 161 4.40 -20.85 -17.37
C SER A 161 4.23 -21.89 -16.26
N ARG A 162 3.01 -22.09 -15.76
CA ARG A 162 2.67 -23.14 -14.78
C ARG A 162 2.11 -24.42 -15.44
N GLU A 163 1.78 -24.34 -16.74
CA GLU A 163 1.27 -25.45 -17.55
C GLU A 163 2.33 -26.05 -18.52
N SER A 164 3.57 -25.57 -18.47
CA SER A 164 4.74 -26.12 -19.20
C SER A 164 5.76 -26.71 -18.24
#